data_AF-A0A551Z3X8-F1
#
_entry.id   AF-A0A551Z3X8-F1
#
_cell.length_a   1.000
_cell.length_b   1.000
_cell.length_c   1.000
_cell.angle_alpha   90.00
_cell.angle_beta   90.00
_cell.angle_gamma   90.00
#
_symmetry.space_group_name_H-M   'P 1'
#
loop_
_entity.id
_entity.type
_entity.pdbx_description
1 polymer ?
#
loop_
_entity_poly.entity_id
_entity_poly.type
_entity_poly.pdbx_seq_one_letter_code
_entity_poly.pdbx_strand_id
1 'polypeptide(L)'
;MKVSQNCIDLIKKWEGCKLTAYKCPAGVWTIGIGTTRYPDGRRVREGDKITDQQAEGFLVHECEEKAKAVDELVNVDLHQNQFDALVSFAYNVGIGAFKESTLRRKLNEKDYEGAANEFKRWNKATVNGVQVVLEGLTNRRKDEEELFRKTDGFGEPIDLEPSPQSSATWLKGFLENQNTVVVAYKADQVVEIITLKSPLKEDLIDVLRQYPNAQNFHIAAPNEQIPAGNRVEFEGRTQALSRVANPPTLERGLLLKGMTDNDAGISSKDIAEMQQRLKDLGYYNGEIDGDFGSGTDNAVRRFQADVFGQSQADGKVGTKTWAKLWGEDGVVSTGQGQAGKTYLRLTKTNRKDRFGCYVLLLEYIKNGQVKDSLEVCSGQPNRQFFRAGSQSVSGSMEPLPEGQWYINNINWADGKDKYGPVVFNNGLGPVSTPIGYKGPNSTRRSAIEIHIDWNRVTSAGNPNSPGTAGCIGIYNIADYKKFVSWLRENENPELRDLYVNWGLGTCPQPQ
;
A
#
# COMPACT_ATOMS: atom_id res chain seq x y z
N MET A 1 0.80 24.69 10.13
CA MET A 1 0.26 24.63 8.74
C MET A 1 0.61 23.28 8.10
N LYS A 2 0.00 22.90 6.96
CA LYS A 2 0.35 21.68 6.19
C LYS A 2 1.06 22.08 4.89
N VAL A 3 1.90 21.21 4.31
CA VAL A 3 2.56 21.49 3.02
C VAL A 3 1.56 21.50 1.86
N SER A 4 1.79 22.32 0.84
CA SER A 4 1.01 22.27 -0.41
C SER A 4 1.72 21.49 -1.52
N GLN A 5 1.05 21.30 -2.66
CA GLN A 5 1.67 20.73 -3.86
C GLN A 5 2.86 21.57 -4.37
N ASN A 6 2.85 22.89 -4.17
CA ASN A 6 3.96 23.75 -4.55
C ASN A 6 5.25 23.37 -3.82
N CYS A 7 5.14 22.97 -2.54
CA CYS A 7 6.27 22.47 -1.76
C CYS A 7 6.83 21.17 -2.37
N ILE A 8 5.93 20.23 -2.68
CA ILE A 8 6.28 18.92 -3.24
C ILE A 8 6.95 19.07 -4.61
N ASP A 9 6.38 19.89 -5.49
CA ASP A 9 6.89 20.12 -6.84
C ASP A 9 8.25 20.83 -6.80
N LEU A 10 8.43 21.80 -5.89
CA LEU A 10 9.70 22.49 -5.70
C LEU A 10 10.79 21.52 -5.23
N ILE A 11 10.51 20.65 -4.25
CA ILE A 11 11.48 19.66 -3.78
C ILE A 11 11.80 18.64 -4.88
N LYS A 12 10.78 18.15 -5.61
CA LYS A 12 10.94 17.23 -6.74
C LYS A 12 11.86 17.79 -7.82
N LYS A 13 11.72 19.09 -8.15
CA LYS A 13 12.58 19.78 -9.10
C LYS A 13 14.08 19.68 -8.75
N TRP A 14 14.42 19.71 -7.46
CA TRP A 14 15.80 19.81 -6.98
C TRP A 14 16.42 18.49 -6.54
N GLU A 15 15.66 17.59 -5.93
CA GLU A 15 16.15 16.28 -5.48
C GLU A 15 16.27 15.27 -6.63
N GLY A 16 15.42 15.42 -7.66
CA GLY A 16 15.20 14.37 -8.66
C GLY A 16 14.53 13.14 -8.07
N CYS A 17 14.22 12.15 -8.91
CA CYS A 17 13.62 10.88 -8.48
C CYS A 17 14.49 9.70 -8.95
N LYS A 18 14.92 8.84 -8.02
CA LYS A 18 15.61 7.58 -8.33
C LYS A 18 14.86 6.39 -7.73
N LEU A 19 14.18 5.63 -8.58
CA LEU A 19 13.33 4.50 -8.19
C LEU A 19 14.09 3.24 -7.72
N THR A 20 15.42 3.25 -7.78
CA THR A 20 16.29 2.20 -7.25
C THR A 20 17.28 2.82 -6.27
N ALA A 21 17.50 2.16 -5.14
CA ALA A 21 18.39 2.65 -4.10
C ALA A 21 19.81 2.91 -4.62
N TYR A 22 20.40 4.02 -4.19
CA TYR A 22 21.75 4.45 -4.54
C TYR A 22 22.47 5.01 -3.31
N LYS A 23 23.81 5.00 -3.30
CA LYS A 23 24.57 5.72 -2.26
C LYS A 23 24.69 7.19 -2.65
N CYS A 24 24.27 8.10 -1.77
CA CYS A 24 24.57 9.52 -1.91
C CYS A 24 26.07 9.79 -1.71
N PRO A 25 26.60 11.00 -2.01
CA PRO A 25 28.00 11.34 -1.77
C PRO A 25 28.48 11.14 -0.32
N ALA A 26 27.59 11.22 0.66
CA ALA A 26 27.87 10.92 2.07
C ALA A 26 27.87 9.41 2.43
N GLY A 27 27.73 8.52 1.44
CA GLY A 27 27.75 7.06 1.64
C GLY A 27 26.46 6.45 2.21
N VAL A 28 25.40 7.24 2.38
CA VAL A 28 24.09 6.80 2.88
C VAL A 28 23.23 6.28 1.72
N TRP A 29 22.53 5.17 1.94
CA TRP A 29 21.56 4.65 0.99
C TRP A 29 20.33 5.56 0.91
N THR A 30 19.98 5.95 -0.31
CA THR A 30 18.91 6.89 -0.63
C THR A 30 18.07 6.32 -1.78
N ILE A 31 16.76 6.58 -1.79
CA ILE A 31 15.83 6.15 -2.84
C ILE A 31 14.71 7.19 -3.01
N GLY A 32 14.03 7.16 -4.15
CA GLY A 32 12.94 8.07 -4.47
C GLY A 32 13.44 9.51 -4.58
N ILE A 33 12.81 10.40 -3.82
CA ILE A 33 13.09 11.83 -3.81
C ILE A 33 13.81 12.17 -2.50
N GLY A 34 15.07 11.73 -2.36
CA GLY A 34 15.90 12.02 -1.18
C GLY A 34 15.62 11.16 0.07
N THR A 35 14.71 10.19 0.01
CA THR A 35 14.33 9.35 1.15
C THR A 35 15.49 8.45 1.59
N THR A 36 15.84 8.49 2.89
CA THR A 36 16.85 7.60 3.51
C THR A 36 16.28 6.66 4.58
N ARG A 37 15.04 6.94 5.02
CA ARG A 37 14.27 6.13 5.95
C ARG A 37 12.81 6.15 5.52
N TYR A 38 12.17 4.99 5.49
CA TYR A 38 10.75 4.85 5.17
C TYR A 38 9.86 5.32 6.34
N PRO A 39 8.57 5.61 6.10
CA PRO A 39 7.61 6.02 7.14
C PRO A 39 7.47 5.04 8.32
N ASP A 40 7.77 3.75 8.09
CA ASP A 40 7.78 2.72 9.14
C ASP A 40 9.09 2.67 9.96
N GLY A 41 10.00 3.62 9.72
CA GLY A 41 11.27 3.74 10.41
C GLY A 41 12.41 2.88 9.84
N ARG A 42 12.19 2.03 8.83
CA ARG A 42 13.28 1.25 8.22
C ARG A 42 14.21 2.13 7.40
N ARG A 43 15.52 1.88 7.47
CA ARG A 43 16.51 2.51 6.58
C ARG A 43 16.44 1.88 5.19
N VAL A 44 16.65 2.69 4.17
CA VAL A 44 16.84 2.25 2.78
C VAL A 44 18.09 1.36 2.70
N ARG A 45 18.03 0.32 1.87
CA ARG A 45 19.08 -0.67 1.68
C ARG A 45 19.40 -0.86 0.20
N GLU A 46 20.54 -1.49 -0.05
CA GLU A 46 20.92 -1.91 -1.39
C GLU A 46 19.84 -2.82 -2.01
N GLY A 47 19.51 -2.56 -3.26
CA GLY A 47 18.52 -3.35 -4.00
C GLY A 47 17.06 -2.96 -3.77
N ASP A 48 16.77 -2.03 -2.85
CA ASP A 48 15.41 -1.50 -2.71
C ASP A 48 14.97 -0.82 -4.03
N LYS A 49 13.71 -1.06 -4.41
CA LYS A 49 13.05 -0.45 -5.58
C LYS A 49 11.67 0.00 -5.19
N ILE A 50 11.22 1.11 -5.74
CA ILE A 50 9.91 1.71 -5.44
C ILE A 50 9.27 2.27 -6.71
N THR A 51 7.99 2.58 -6.65
CA THR A 51 7.27 3.28 -7.73
C THR A 51 7.40 4.79 -7.61
N ASP A 52 7.13 5.54 -8.69
CA ASP A 52 7.06 7.01 -8.64
C ASP A 52 6.05 7.49 -7.59
N GLN A 53 4.92 6.80 -7.49
CA GLN A 53 3.88 7.12 -6.52
C GLN A 53 4.35 6.88 -5.08
N GLN A 54 5.10 5.80 -4.85
CA GLN A 54 5.72 5.54 -3.55
C GLN A 54 6.77 6.61 -3.21
N ALA A 55 7.60 6.98 -4.17
CA ALA A 55 8.61 8.03 -3.99
C ALA A 55 7.96 9.36 -3.57
N GLU A 56 6.87 9.75 -4.24
CA GLU A 56 6.12 10.95 -3.90
C GLU A 56 5.46 10.86 -2.53
N GLY A 57 4.88 9.72 -2.15
CA GLY A 57 4.29 9.59 -0.83
C GLY A 57 5.29 9.55 0.32
N PHE A 58 6.49 9.02 0.10
CA PHE A 58 7.58 9.12 1.07
C PHE A 58 8.06 10.57 1.22
N LEU A 59 8.16 11.31 0.12
CA LEU A 59 8.45 12.74 0.15
C LEU A 59 7.39 13.50 0.95
N VAL A 60 6.10 13.29 0.66
CA VAL A 60 5.01 13.96 1.37
C VAL A 60 5.09 13.67 2.87
N HIS A 61 5.30 12.40 3.26
CA HIS A 61 5.45 12.04 4.67
C HIS A 61 6.63 12.76 5.35
N GLU A 62 7.81 12.79 4.73
CA GLU A 62 8.96 13.50 5.30
C GLU A 62 8.71 15.02 5.37
N CYS A 63 8.05 15.58 4.35
CA CYS A 63 7.60 16.96 4.36
C CYS A 63 6.63 17.27 5.51
N GLU A 64 5.73 16.35 5.89
CA GLU A 64 4.87 16.50 7.08
C GLU A 64 5.70 16.60 8.38
N GLU A 65 6.76 15.79 8.51
CA GLU A 65 7.64 15.87 9.68
C GLU A 65 8.39 17.21 9.73
N LYS A 66 8.91 17.68 8.58
CA LYS A 66 9.56 18.99 8.52
C LYS A 66 8.56 20.12 8.77
N ALA A 67 7.34 20.00 8.25
CA ALA A 67 6.26 20.96 8.44
C ALA A 67 5.94 21.18 9.91
N LYS A 68 5.82 20.10 10.70
CA LYS A 68 5.61 20.19 12.15
C LYS A 68 6.75 20.96 12.83
N ALA A 69 8.00 20.63 12.50
CA ALA A 69 9.15 21.33 13.06
C ALA A 69 9.20 22.81 12.65
N VAL A 70 8.84 23.15 11.40
CA VAL A 70 8.73 24.56 10.97
C VAL A 70 7.64 25.29 11.74
N ASP A 71 6.47 24.67 11.89
CA ASP A 71 5.31 25.21 12.63
C ASP A 71 5.64 25.48 14.11
N GLU A 72 6.41 24.59 14.74
CA GLU A 72 6.86 24.74 16.14
C GLU A 72 7.94 25.82 16.32
N LEU A 73 8.74 26.10 15.28
CA LEU A 73 9.89 27.00 15.33
C LEU A 73 9.60 28.43 14.86
N VAL A 74 8.50 28.64 14.12
CA VAL A 74 8.09 29.93 13.58
C VAL A 74 6.92 30.49 14.38
N ASN A 75 7.11 31.67 14.97
CA ASN A 75 6.14 32.27 15.90
C ASN A 75 5.36 33.45 15.30
N VAL A 76 5.33 33.55 13.96
CA VAL A 76 4.65 34.60 13.21
C VAL A 76 3.71 33.97 12.19
N ASP A 77 2.67 34.71 11.80
CA ASP A 77 1.75 34.25 10.76
C ASP A 77 2.49 34.16 9.42
N LEU A 78 2.26 33.04 8.73
CA LEU A 78 2.78 32.77 7.40
C LEU A 78 1.60 32.55 6.45
N HIS A 79 1.74 33.01 5.20
CA HIS A 79 0.91 32.50 4.12
C HIS A 79 1.51 31.21 3.55
N GLN A 80 0.71 30.45 2.78
CA GLN A 80 1.10 29.09 2.39
C GLN A 80 2.45 29.01 1.66
N ASN A 81 2.70 29.89 0.69
CA ASN A 81 3.97 29.83 -0.07
C ASN A 81 5.22 30.09 0.81
N GLN A 82 5.11 30.95 1.84
CA GLN A 82 6.18 31.14 2.82
C GLN A 82 6.43 29.85 3.59
N PHE A 83 5.36 29.22 4.08
CA PHE A 83 5.45 27.95 4.79
C PHE A 83 6.09 26.86 3.91
N ASP A 84 5.64 26.71 2.67
CA ASP A 84 6.17 25.71 1.72
C ASP A 84 7.66 25.92 1.40
N ALA A 85 8.09 27.18 1.22
CA ALA A 85 9.49 27.52 0.98
C ALA A 85 10.38 27.18 2.18
N LEU A 86 9.90 27.47 3.40
CA LEU A 86 10.62 27.12 4.64
C LEU A 86 10.71 25.61 4.83
N VAL A 87 9.67 24.86 4.48
CA VAL A 87 9.70 23.39 4.50
C VAL A 87 10.68 22.84 3.47
N SER A 88 10.68 23.34 2.23
CA SER A 88 11.70 22.95 1.22
C SER A 88 13.12 23.25 1.69
N PHE A 89 13.32 24.40 2.31
CA PHE A 89 14.61 24.80 2.86
C PHE A 89 15.05 23.85 3.98
N ALA A 90 14.17 23.61 4.96
CA ALA A 90 14.42 22.74 6.10
C ALA A 90 14.60 21.27 5.70
N TYR A 91 13.95 20.83 4.61
CA TYR A 91 14.17 19.52 3.98
C TYR A 91 15.63 19.39 3.52
N ASN A 92 16.16 20.42 2.85
CA ASN A 92 17.53 20.39 2.32
C ASN A 92 18.61 20.52 3.39
N VAL A 93 18.47 21.50 4.29
CA VAL A 93 19.53 21.85 5.26
C VAL A 93 19.41 21.07 6.57
N GLY A 94 18.26 20.45 6.81
CA GLY A 94 17.92 19.76 8.05
C GLY A 94 17.35 20.70 9.13
N ILE A 95 16.51 20.14 10.01
CA ILE A 95 15.83 20.90 11.08
C ILE A 95 16.80 21.58 12.04
N GLY A 96 17.92 20.94 12.37
CA GLY A 96 18.93 21.53 13.24
C GLY A 96 19.52 22.82 12.66
N ALA A 97 19.87 22.83 11.37
CA ALA A 97 20.39 24.01 10.71
C ALA A 97 19.33 25.10 10.54
N PHE A 98 18.08 24.72 10.23
CA PHE A 98 16.96 25.67 10.16
C PHE A 98 16.71 26.35 11.51
N LYS A 99 16.68 25.57 12.60
CA LYS A 99 16.46 26.07 13.96
C LYS A 99 17.46 27.16 14.35
N GLU A 100 18.73 26.99 14.02
CA GLU A 100 19.80 27.95 14.36
C GLU A 100 20.02 29.04 13.29
N SER A 101 19.19 29.07 12.25
CA SER A 101 19.41 29.96 11.10
C SER A 101 19.06 31.43 11.40
N THR A 102 19.86 32.34 10.84
CA THR A 102 19.52 33.78 10.78
C THR A 102 18.20 34.02 10.06
N LEU A 103 17.87 33.19 9.08
CA LEU A 103 16.61 33.22 8.34
C LEU A 103 15.41 33.10 9.31
N ARG A 104 15.36 32.02 10.11
CA ARG A 104 14.31 31.79 11.10
C ARG A 104 14.28 32.88 12.17
N ARG A 105 15.45 33.38 12.60
CA ARG A 105 15.53 34.47 13.57
C ARG A 105 14.88 35.75 13.05
N LYS A 106 15.28 36.23 11.86
CA LYS A 106 14.70 37.42 11.22
C LYS A 106 13.21 37.27 10.98
N LEU A 107 12.77 36.11 10.53
CA LEU A 107 11.36 35.82 10.32
C LEU A 107 10.55 35.97 11.61
N ASN A 108 11.02 35.42 12.73
CA ASN A 108 10.35 35.56 14.03
C ASN A 108 10.40 37.00 14.58
N GLU A 109 11.34 37.82 14.11
CA GLU A 109 11.39 39.27 14.37
C GLU A 109 10.46 40.07 13.43
N LYS A 110 9.61 39.38 12.64
CA LYS A 110 8.72 39.94 11.59
C LYS A 110 9.47 40.63 10.44
N ASP A 111 10.76 40.37 10.27
CA ASP A 111 11.56 40.83 9.14
C ASP A 111 11.49 39.82 7.99
N TYR A 112 10.36 39.78 7.30
CA TYR A 112 10.09 38.86 6.19
C TYR A 112 11.05 39.09 5.01
N GLU A 113 11.32 40.35 4.68
CA GLU A 113 12.23 40.74 3.61
C GLU A 113 13.68 40.37 3.92
N GLY A 114 14.12 40.60 5.15
CA GLY A 114 15.43 40.18 5.61
C GLY A 114 15.55 38.67 5.70
N ALA A 115 14.50 37.94 6.09
CA ALA A 115 14.48 36.48 6.08
C ALA A 115 14.60 35.92 4.66
N ALA A 116 13.83 36.46 3.70
CA ALA A 116 13.92 36.07 2.29
C ALA A 116 15.34 36.26 1.73
N ASN A 117 16.02 37.34 2.12
CA ASN A 117 17.41 37.58 1.74
C ASN A 117 18.43 36.61 2.34
N GLU A 118 18.08 35.84 3.37
CA GLU A 118 19.01 34.87 3.98
C GLU A 118 19.09 33.54 3.19
N PHE A 119 18.11 33.20 2.34
CA PHE A 119 18.12 31.96 1.55
C PHE A 119 19.43 31.82 0.75
N LYS A 120 19.85 32.87 0.03
CA LYS A 120 21.05 32.88 -0.82
C LYS A 120 22.36 32.56 -0.11
N ARG A 121 22.41 32.64 1.24
CA ARG A 121 23.62 32.33 2.02
C ARG A 121 23.83 30.83 2.22
N TRP A 122 22.79 30.02 2.03
CA TRP A 122 22.80 28.58 2.24
C TRP A 122 23.06 27.83 0.94
N ASN A 123 24.12 28.23 0.24
CA ASN A 123 24.53 27.70 -1.06
C ASN A 123 25.89 26.99 -1.05
N LYS A 124 26.44 26.70 0.14
CA LYS A 124 27.76 26.09 0.30
C LYS A 124 27.68 24.68 0.84
N ALA A 125 28.60 23.83 0.42
CA ALA A 125 28.84 22.52 1.02
C ALA A 125 30.33 22.34 1.31
N THR A 126 30.66 21.47 2.26
CA THR A 126 32.04 21.12 2.58
C THR A 126 32.53 20.05 1.61
N VAL A 127 33.46 20.41 0.73
CA VAL A 127 34.12 19.51 -0.21
C VAL A 127 35.60 19.46 0.16
N ASN A 128 36.10 18.30 0.55
CA ASN A 128 37.49 18.11 1.01
C ASN A 128 37.91 19.07 2.16
N GLY A 129 36.99 19.34 3.10
CA GLY A 129 37.25 20.21 4.26
C GLY A 129 37.12 21.72 3.99
N VAL A 130 36.81 22.13 2.75
CA VAL A 130 36.64 23.54 2.38
C VAL A 130 35.19 23.82 2.00
N GLN A 131 34.66 24.97 2.42
CA GLN A 131 33.34 25.42 1.98
C GLN A 131 33.38 25.94 0.54
N VAL A 132 32.67 25.25 -0.35
CA VAL A 132 32.57 25.59 -1.77
C VAL A 132 31.13 25.97 -2.09
N VAL A 133 30.94 27.06 -2.85
CA VAL A 133 29.62 27.44 -3.39
C VAL A 133 29.22 26.42 -4.44
N LEU A 134 28.03 25.84 -4.29
CA LEU A 134 27.44 24.93 -5.26
C LEU A 134 26.38 25.68 -6.07
N GLU A 135 26.51 25.65 -7.39
CA GLU A 135 25.56 26.29 -8.31
C GLU A 135 24.15 25.71 -8.14
N GLY A 136 24.03 24.39 -7.99
CA GLY A 136 22.74 23.72 -7.74
C GLY A 136 22.05 24.22 -6.47
N LEU A 137 22.80 24.43 -5.37
CA LEU A 137 22.22 25.02 -4.16
C LEU A 137 21.89 26.50 -4.36
N THR A 138 22.70 27.25 -5.10
CA THR A 138 22.42 28.66 -5.40
C THR A 138 21.09 28.82 -6.14
N ASN A 139 20.85 28.00 -7.17
CA ASN A 139 19.60 28.03 -7.91
C ASN A 139 18.41 27.50 -7.07
N ARG A 140 18.62 26.46 -6.24
CA ARG A 140 17.59 26.00 -5.28
C ARG A 140 17.16 27.10 -4.32
N ARG A 141 18.13 27.81 -3.72
CA ARG A 141 17.85 28.91 -2.79
C ARG A 141 17.11 30.05 -3.49
N LYS A 142 17.38 30.30 -4.77
CA LYS A 142 16.66 31.30 -5.57
C LYS A 142 15.20 30.92 -5.77
N ASP A 143 14.90 29.67 -6.15
CA ASP A 143 13.52 29.21 -6.32
C ASP A 143 12.75 29.21 -4.98
N GLU A 144 13.39 28.81 -3.89
CA GLU A 144 12.79 28.86 -2.55
C GLU A 144 12.51 30.31 -2.10
N GLU A 145 13.44 31.24 -2.35
CA GLU A 145 13.21 32.67 -2.10
C GLU A 145 12.06 33.22 -2.97
N GLU A 146 12.01 32.86 -4.25
CA GLU A 146 10.94 33.26 -5.16
C GLU A 146 9.58 32.76 -4.67
N LEU A 147 9.48 31.49 -4.26
CA LEU A 147 8.26 30.94 -3.66
C LEU A 147 7.90 31.68 -2.37
N PHE A 148 8.86 31.93 -1.49
CA PHE A 148 8.63 32.64 -0.21
C PHE A 148 8.06 34.05 -0.43
N ARG A 149 8.50 34.75 -1.48
CA ARG A 149 8.06 36.11 -1.82
C ARG A 149 6.73 36.15 -2.57
N LYS A 150 6.23 35.01 -3.04
CA LYS A 150 5.05 34.93 -3.91
C LYS A 150 3.76 35.16 -3.10
N THR A 151 3.02 36.21 -3.44
CA THR A 151 1.87 36.71 -2.67
C THR A 151 0.52 36.05 -3.01
N ASP A 152 0.46 35.14 -3.99
CA ASP A 152 -0.75 34.38 -4.30
C ASP A 152 -0.92 33.22 -3.29
N GLY A 153 -1.60 33.49 -2.18
CA GLY A 153 -1.81 32.55 -1.06
C GLY A 153 -2.63 31.29 -1.36
N PHE A 154 -2.71 30.83 -2.61
CA PHE A 154 -3.47 29.66 -3.06
C PHE A 154 -2.61 28.40 -3.25
N GLY A 155 -1.59 28.20 -2.42
CA GLY A 155 -1.13 26.84 -2.18
C GLY A 155 -2.23 26.14 -1.39
N GLU A 156 -3.04 25.28 -2.01
CA GLU A 156 -3.97 24.48 -1.23
C GLU A 156 -3.15 23.44 -0.45
N PRO A 157 -3.20 23.46 0.90
CA PRO A 157 -2.48 22.47 1.68
C PRO A 157 -2.93 21.05 1.31
N ILE A 158 -1.99 20.12 1.25
CA ILE A 158 -2.27 18.71 1.13
C ILE A 158 -2.92 18.28 2.45
N ASP A 159 -4.22 18.08 2.44
CA ASP A 159 -4.95 17.63 3.61
C ASP A 159 -4.79 16.12 3.80
N LEU A 160 -3.70 15.73 4.48
CA LEU A 160 -3.56 14.38 4.99
C LEU A 160 -4.26 14.30 6.35
N GLU A 161 -5.40 13.62 6.38
CA GLU A 161 -6.07 13.28 7.63
C GLU A 161 -5.22 12.25 8.41
N PRO A 162 -5.16 12.34 9.75
CA PRO A 162 -4.61 11.28 10.57
C PRO A 162 -5.55 10.08 10.52
N SER A 163 -5.02 8.87 10.28
CA SER A 163 -5.90 7.70 10.18
C SER A 163 -6.51 7.37 11.52
N PRO A 164 -7.71 6.74 11.52
CA PRO A 164 -8.32 6.27 12.76
C PRO A 164 -7.29 5.52 13.62
N GLN A 165 -6.56 4.58 13.02
CA GLN A 165 -5.60 3.76 13.74
C GLN A 165 -4.43 4.55 14.34
N SER A 166 -3.87 5.51 13.59
CA SER A 166 -2.83 6.40 14.12
C SER A 166 -3.36 7.40 15.15
N SER A 167 -4.67 7.68 15.16
CA SER A 167 -5.27 8.59 16.14
C SER A 167 -5.51 7.93 17.50
N ALA A 168 -5.59 6.60 17.54
CA ALA A 168 -5.83 5.85 18.76
C ALA A 168 -4.61 5.91 19.71
N THR A 169 -4.90 6.12 20.99
CA THR A 169 -3.93 6.29 22.08
C THR A 169 -3.91 5.11 23.05
N TRP A 170 -4.97 4.29 23.08
CA TRP A 170 -5.05 3.06 23.87
C TRP A 170 -6.12 2.12 23.29
N LEU A 171 -6.05 0.85 23.68
CA LEU A 171 -6.92 -0.23 23.19
C LEU A 171 -7.58 -0.98 24.35
N LYS A 172 -8.74 -1.59 24.08
CA LYS A 172 -9.41 -2.49 25.02
C LYS A 172 -9.91 -3.75 24.32
N GLY A 173 -9.57 -4.92 24.86
CA GLY A 173 -10.05 -6.21 24.40
C GLY A 173 -11.30 -6.67 25.16
N PHE A 174 -12.29 -7.14 24.42
CA PHE A 174 -13.53 -7.74 24.89
C PHE A 174 -13.66 -9.15 24.30
N LEU A 175 -14.49 -9.97 24.93
CA LEU A 175 -14.88 -11.28 24.42
C LEU A 175 -16.38 -11.28 24.11
N GLU A 176 -16.75 -11.61 22.87
CA GLU A 176 -18.14 -11.69 22.44
C GLU A 176 -18.31 -12.92 21.56
N ASN A 177 -19.17 -13.86 21.97
CA ASN A 177 -19.47 -15.09 21.21
C ASN A 177 -18.20 -15.85 20.76
N GLN A 178 -17.24 -16.02 21.68
CA GLN A 178 -15.92 -16.64 21.45
C GLN A 178 -14.96 -15.83 20.53
N ASN A 179 -15.39 -14.69 20.00
CA ASN A 179 -14.56 -13.81 19.21
C ASN A 179 -13.91 -12.75 20.09
N THR A 180 -12.67 -12.39 19.75
CA THR A 180 -12.00 -11.25 20.38
C THR A 180 -12.47 -9.97 19.69
N VAL A 181 -12.93 -8.99 20.46
CA VAL A 181 -13.27 -7.65 19.95
C VAL A 181 -12.30 -6.64 20.53
N VAL A 182 -11.57 -5.93 19.68
CA VAL A 182 -10.64 -4.87 20.09
C VAL A 182 -11.29 -3.53 19.78
N VAL A 183 -11.44 -2.70 20.81
CA VAL A 183 -11.92 -1.33 20.66
C VAL A 183 -10.74 -0.38 20.81
N ALA A 184 -10.54 0.47 19.81
CA ALA A 184 -9.51 1.49 19.79
C ALA A 184 -10.08 2.84 20.23
N TYR A 185 -9.33 3.56 21.07
CA TYR A 185 -9.79 4.82 21.66
C TYR A 185 -8.78 5.94 21.49
N LYS A 186 -9.30 7.16 21.32
CA LYS A 186 -8.57 8.41 21.47
C LYS A 186 -9.20 9.18 22.63
N ALA A 187 -8.46 9.30 23.74
CA ALA A 187 -9.06 9.66 25.03
C ALA A 187 -10.29 8.76 25.29
N ASP A 188 -11.49 9.30 25.46
CA ASP A 188 -12.71 8.52 25.74
C ASP A 188 -13.55 8.22 24.49
N GLN A 189 -13.10 8.65 23.31
CA GLN A 189 -13.85 8.46 22.07
C GLN A 189 -13.46 7.15 21.38
N VAL A 190 -14.48 6.37 21.00
CA VAL A 190 -14.30 5.18 20.17
C VAL A 190 -13.86 5.61 18.77
N VAL A 191 -12.69 5.13 18.37
CA VAL A 191 -12.09 5.38 17.06
C VAL A 191 -12.48 4.29 16.07
N GLU A 192 -12.36 3.03 16.49
CA GLU A 192 -12.67 1.87 15.67
C GLU A 192 -12.96 0.66 16.55
N ILE A 193 -13.84 -0.23 16.09
CA ILE A 193 -14.13 -1.51 16.72
C ILE A 193 -13.75 -2.60 15.74
N ILE A 194 -12.80 -3.46 16.11
CA ILE A 194 -12.35 -4.59 15.29
C ILE A 194 -12.81 -5.90 15.93
N THR A 195 -13.51 -6.73 15.16
CA THR A 195 -13.90 -8.09 15.55
C THR A 195 -12.96 -9.10 14.88
N LEU A 196 -12.23 -9.87 15.69
CA LEU A 196 -11.38 -10.97 15.23
C LEU A 196 -12.15 -12.28 15.38
N LYS A 197 -12.43 -12.93 14.24
CA LYS A 197 -13.07 -14.25 14.19
C LYS A 197 -12.07 -15.41 14.29
N SER A 198 -10.77 -15.10 14.31
CA SER A 198 -9.70 -16.08 14.41
C SER A 198 -9.33 -16.35 15.88
N PRO A 199 -9.12 -17.62 16.27
CA PRO A 199 -8.62 -17.96 17.59
C PRO A 199 -7.10 -17.82 17.73
N LEU A 200 -6.40 -17.41 16.66
CA LEU A 200 -4.94 -17.35 16.65
C LEU A 200 -4.41 -16.12 17.40
N LYS A 201 -3.44 -16.34 18.29
CA LYS A 201 -2.78 -15.24 19.02
C LYS A 201 -2.00 -14.31 18.09
N GLU A 202 -1.48 -14.84 16.97
CA GLU A 202 -0.75 -14.09 15.96
C GLU A 202 -1.64 -13.05 15.27
N ASP A 203 -2.93 -13.36 15.13
CA ASP A 203 -3.92 -12.48 14.55
C ASP A 203 -4.27 -11.32 15.48
N LEU A 204 -4.33 -11.57 16.80
CA LEU A 204 -4.40 -10.49 17.79
C LEU A 204 -3.17 -9.58 17.72
N ILE A 205 -1.96 -10.15 17.67
CA ILE A 205 -0.73 -9.37 17.56
C ILE A 205 -0.76 -8.45 16.33
N ASP A 206 -1.23 -8.96 15.19
CA ASP A 206 -1.34 -8.17 13.97
C ASP A 206 -2.37 -7.04 14.09
N VAL A 207 -3.50 -7.25 14.75
CA VAL A 207 -4.44 -6.17 15.06
C VAL A 207 -3.79 -5.10 15.94
N LEU A 208 -3.08 -5.49 16.99
CA LEU A 208 -2.41 -4.52 17.88
C LEU A 208 -1.38 -3.66 17.12
N ARG A 209 -0.62 -4.25 16.19
CA ARG A 209 0.36 -3.54 15.36
C ARG A 209 -0.25 -2.47 14.46
N GLN A 210 -1.54 -2.54 14.16
CA GLN A 210 -2.21 -1.53 13.32
C GLN A 210 -2.32 -0.18 14.03
N TYR A 211 -2.22 -0.14 15.37
CA TYR A 211 -2.39 1.06 16.20
C TYR A 211 -1.04 1.51 16.81
N PRO A 212 -0.14 2.13 16.02
CA PRO A 212 1.24 2.40 16.43
C PRO A 212 1.35 3.39 17.60
N ASN A 213 0.34 4.24 17.81
CA ASN A 213 0.33 5.25 18.87
C ASN A 213 -0.40 4.78 20.13
N ALA A 214 -0.96 3.57 20.13
CA ALA A 214 -1.59 3.01 21.30
C ALA A 214 -0.53 2.59 22.34
N GLN A 215 -0.58 3.20 23.52
CA GLN A 215 0.42 2.95 24.56
C GLN A 215 0.05 1.80 25.49
N ASN A 216 -1.24 1.49 25.62
CA ASN A 216 -1.77 0.51 26.56
C ASN A 216 -2.84 -0.37 25.93
N PHE A 217 -2.92 -1.62 26.38
CA PHE A 217 -4.00 -2.56 26.06
C PHE A 217 -4.66 -3.03 27.36
N HIS A 218 -5.95 -2.74 27.51
CA HIS A 218 -6.75 -3.15 28.65
C HIS A 218 -7.59 -4.38 28.31
N ILE A 219 -7.86 -5.23 29.29
CA ILE A 219 -8.82 -6.33 29.14
C ILE A 219 -10.09 -5.91 29.86
N ALA A 220 -11.23 -6.00 29.17
CA ALA A 220 -12.53 -5.69 29.72
C ALA A 220 -12.93 -6.67 30.82
N ALA A 221 -13.69 -6.19 31.81
CA ALA A 221 -14.21 -7.07 32.85
C ALA A 221 -15.23 -8.06 32.25
N PRO A 222 -15.44 -9.24 32.87
CA PRO A 222 -16.51 -10.13 32.46
C PRO A 222 -17.86 -9.38 32.40
N ASN A 223 -18.56 -9.48 31.26
CA ASN A 223 -19.84 -8.81 30.95
C ASN A 223 -19.80 -7.29 30.74
N GLU A 224 -18.62 -6.67 30.72
CA GLU A 224 -18.51 -5.27 30.30
C GLU A 224 -19.02 -5.12 28.85
N GLN A 225 -19.88 -4.13 28.63
CA GLN A 225 -20.53 -3.93 27.33
C GLN A 225 -19.56 -3.32 26.32
N ILE A 226 -19.52 -3.88 25.12
CA ILE A 226 -18.79 -3.29 23.99
C ILE A 226 -19.56 -2.03 23.56
N PRO A 227 -18.88 -0.89 23.38
CA PRO A 227 -19.52 0.33 22.88
C PRO A 227 -20.25 0.10 21.55
N ALA A 228 -21.33 0.85 21.34
CA ALA A 228 -22.03 0.85 20.06
C ALA A 228 -21.18 1.54 18.97
N GLY A 229 -21.22 1.01 17.76
CA GLY A 229 -20.50 1.59 16.62
C GLY A 229 -20.38 0.62 15.46
N ASN A 230 -19.90 1.13 14.34
CA ASN A 230 -19.58 0.29 13.18
C ASN A 230 -18.39 -0.62 13.52
N ARG A 231 -18.53 -1.90 13.20
CA ARG A 231 -17.51 -2.91 13.48
C ARG A 231 -16.83 -3.34 12.19
N VAL A 232 -15.51 -3.35 12.20
CA VAL A 232 -14.69 -3.88 11.12
C VAL A 232 -14.35 -5.33 11.45
N GLU A 233 -14.50 -6.23 10.49
CA GLU A 233 -14.09 -7.61 10.68
C GLU A 233 -12.62 -7.79 10.31
N PHE A 234 -11.86 -8.49 11.13
CA PHE A 234 -10.48 -8.86 10.85
C PHE A 234 -10.44 -10.29 10.30
N GLU A 235 -10.00 -10.44 9.05
CA GLU A 235 -9.97 -11.75 8.38
C GLU A 235 -8.82 -12.65 8.86
N GLY A 236 -7.77 -12.04 9.39
CA GLY A 236 -6.60 -12.73 9.91
C GLY A 236 -5.95 -13.65 8.90
N ARG A 237 -5.24 -14.66 9.40
CA ARG A 237 -4.51 -15.65 8.59
C ARG A 237 -5.40 -16.72 7.98
N THR A 238 -6.63 -16.84 8.44
CA THR A 238 -7.57 -17.89 8.03
C THR A 238 -8.32 -17.59 6.73
N GLN A 239 -7.87 -16.60 5.95
CA GLN A 239 -8.52 -16.16 4.71
C GLN A 239 -8.80 -17.35 3.76
N ALA A 240 -10.00 -17.37 3.19
CA ALA A 240 -10.37 -18.33 2.17
C ALA A 240 -9.70 -17.95 0.84
N LEU A 241 -9.00 -18.91 0.22
CA LEU A 241 -8.50 -18.74 -1.14
C LEU A 241 -9.65 -18.92 -2.12
N SER A 242 -9.64 -18.17 -3.23
CA SER A 242 -10.57 -18.34 -4.34
C SER A 242 -10.55 -19.78 -4.86
N ARG A 243 -11.73 -20.42 -4.90
CA ARG A 243 -11.87 -21.77 -5.46
C ARG A 243 -11.46 -21.82 -6.93
N VAL A 244 -10.67 -22.82 -7.30
CA VAL A 244 -10.32 -23.12 -8.70
C VAL A 244 -11.42 -23.97 -9.35
N ALA A 245 -11.76 -23.65 -10.60
CA ALA A 245 -12.65 -24.49 -11.39
C ALA A 245 -11.95 -25.84 -11.68
N ASN A 246 -12.51 -26.93 -11.17
CA ASN A 246 -11.97 -28.30 -11.25
C ASN A 246 -10.62 -28.47 -10.55
N PRO A 247 -10.57 -28.47 -9.21
CA PRO A 247 -9.34 -28.71 -8.48
C PRO A 247 -8.85 -30.16 -8.67
N PRO A 248 -7.54 -30.41 -8.78
CA PRO A 248 -7.01 -31.77 -8.86
C PRO A 248 -7.24 -32.54 -7.55
N THR A 249 -7.29 -33.87 -7.65
CA THR A 249 -7.37 -34.80 -6.52
C THR A 249 -5.98 -35.16 -6.02
N LEU A 250 -5.80 -35.28 -4.69
CA LEU A 250 -4.55 -35.73 -4.10
C LEU A 250 -4.52 -37.26 -4.13
N GLU A 251 -3.83 -37.85 -5.10
CA GLU A 251 -3.81 -39.31 -5.30
C GLU A 251 -2.94 -40.03 -4.26
N ARG A 252 -1.80 -39.44 -3.87
CA ARG A 252 -0.85 -40.06 -2.92
C ARG A 252 -1.25 -39.94 -1.45
N GLY A 253 -2.33 -39.22 -1.14
CA GLY A 253 -2.86 -38.98 0.21
C GLY A 253 -1.97 -38.13 1.15
N LEU A 254 -0.64 -38.14 0.96
CA LEU A 254 0.33 -37.36 1.73
C LEU A 254 1.61 -37.10 0.91
N LEU A 255 1.99 -35.84 0.74
CA LEU A 255 3.26 -35.43 0.14
C LEU A 255 4.23 -34.92 1.20
N LEU A 256 5.50 -35.33 1.10
CA LEU A 256 6.56 -35.04 2.07
C LEU A 256 7.89 -34.76 1.36
N LYS A 257 8.77 -34.02 2.03
CA LYS A 257 10.14 -33.76 1.57
C LYS A 257 10.88 -35.07 1.24
N GLY A 258 11.50 -35.11 0.06
CA GLY A 258 12.25 -36.25 -0.47
C GLY A 258 11.49 -37.10 -1.48
N MET A 259 10.18 -36.86 -1.65
CA MET A 259 9.37 -37.54 -2.68
C MET A 259 9.56 -36.92 -4.06
N THR A 260 9.37 -37.73 -5.11
CA THR A 260 9.36 -37.30 -6.52
C THR A 260 8.13 -37.83 -7.25
N ASP A 261 7.66 -37.15 -8.29
CA ASP A 261 6.55 -37.65 -9.12
C ASP A 261 6.88 -38.98 -9.82
N ASN A 262 8.16 -39.36 -9.90
CA ASN A 262 8.63 -40.62 -10.50
C ASN A 262 8.80 -41.77 -9.49
N ASP A 263 8.50 -41.56 -8.20
CA ASP A 263 8.60 -42.61 -7.18
C ASP A 263 7.76 -43.84 -7.58
N ALA A 264 8.35 -45.03 -7.41
CA ALA A 264 7.86 -46.27 -8.01
C ALA A 264 6.39 -46.59 -7.68
N GLY A 265 5.58 -46.77 -8.74
CA GLY A 265 4.23 -47.32 -8.65
C GLY A 265 3.07 -46.32 -8.75
N ILE A 266 3.32 -45.02 -8.82
CA ILE A 266 2.25 -44.01 -8.92
C ILE A 266 2.67 -42.87 -9.87
N SER A 267 2.13 -42.86 -11.10
CA SER A 267 2.37 -41.84 -12.14
C SER A 267 1.59 -40.52 -11.92
N SER A 268 1.26 -40.19 -10.66
CA SER A 268 0.52 -38.98 -10.29
C SER A 268 1.46 -37.77 -10.23
N LYS A 269 1.03 -36.64 -10.79
CA LYS A 269 1.81 -35.39 -10.83
C LYS A 269 1.54 -34.45 -9.65
N ASP A 270 1.22 -35.02 -8.49
CA ASP A 270 0.76 -34.28 -7.31
C ASP A 270 1.78 -33.21 -6.87
N ILE A 271 3.09 -33.51 -6.96
CA ILE A 271 4.14 -32.57 -6.52
C ILE A 271 4.28 -31.44 -7.53
N ALA A 272 4.33 -31.73 -8.83
CA ALA A 272 4.38 -30.71 -9.86
C ALA A 272 3.13 -29.79 -9.82
N GLU A 273 1.94 -30.35 -9.60
CA GLU A 273 0.69 -29.59 -9.46
C GLU A 273 0.73 -28.67 -8.23
N MET A 274 1.16 -29.19 -7.08
CA MET A 274 1.34 -28.40 -5.87
C MET A 274 2.39 -27.30 -6.04
N GLN A 275 3.54 -27.60 -6.65
CA GLN A 275 4.59 -26.62 -6.93
C GLN A 275 4.06 -25.50 -7.83
N GLN A 276 3.34 -25.83 -8.89
CA GLN A 276 2.70 -24.85 -9.77
C GLN A 276 1.69 -23.98 -9.00
N ARG A 277 0.89 -24.59 -8.11
CA ARG A 277 -0.09 -23.85 -7.32
C ARG A 277 0.56 -22.95 -6.28
N LEU A 278 1.56 -23.44 -5.55
CA LEU A 278 2.35 -22.64 -4.62
C LEU A 278 3.05 -21.49 -5.34
N LYS A 279 3.50 -21.70 -6.57
CA LYS A 279 4.08 -20.66 -7.43
C LYS A 279 3.05 -19.61 -7.82
N ASP A 280 1.86 -20.04 -8.22
CA ASP A 280 0.74 -19.13 -8.54
C ASP A 280 0.23 -18.35 -7.32
N LEU A 281 0.42 -18.89 -6.12
CA LEU A 281 0.11 -18.23 -4.85
C LEU A 281 1.29 -17.41 -4.29
N GLY A 282 2.47 -17.43 -4.92
CA GLY A 282 3.67 -16.69 -4.52
C GLY A 282 4.63 -17.39 -3.54
N TYR A 283 4.24 -18.55 -3.02
CA TYR A 283 5.05 -19.26 -2.03
C TYR A 283 6.30 -19.92 -2.61
N TYR A 284 6.32 -20.22 -3.92
CA TYR A 284 7.38 -20.99 -4.57
C TYR A 284 7.93 -20.29 -5.82
N ASN A 285 9.26 -20.16 -5.90
CA ASN A 285 9.94 -19.51 -7.02
C ASN A 285 10.85 -20.46 -7.82
N GLY A 286 10.94 -21.74 -7.44
CA GLY A 286 11.77 -22.73 -8.11
C GLY A 286 11.16 -23.25 -9.42
N GLU A 287 11.86 -24.19 -10.04
CA GLU A 287 11.37 -24.95 -11.19
C GLU A 287 10.28 -25.94 -10.75
N ILE A 288 9.37 -26.26 -11.68
CA ILE A 288 8.34 -27.27 -11.47
C ILE A 288 8.90 -28.56 -12.02
N ASP A 289 9.64 -29.26 -11.18
CA ASP A 289 10.40 -30.46 -11.49
C ASP A 289 9.71 -31.75 -11.00
N GLY A 290 8.66 -31.62 -10.18
CA GLY A 290 8.02 -32.77 -9.54
C GLY A 290 8.82 -33.31 -8.35
N ASP A 291 9.83 -32.58 -7.87
CA ASP A 291 10.67 -32.97 -6.74
C ASP A 291 10.31 -32.18 -5.47
N PHE A 292 9.96 -32.90 -4.41
CA PHE A 292 9.71 -32.30 -3.10
C PHE A 292 11.03 -32.05 -2.36
N GLY A 293 11.84 -31.13 -2.89
CA GLY A 293 13.11 -30.70 -2.31
C GLY A 293 12.97 -29.69 -1.17
N SER A 294 14.10 -29.08 -0.78
CA SER A 294 14.14 -28.05 0.27
C SER A 294 13.38 -26.78 -0.10
N GLY A 295 13.41 -26.37 -1.38
CA GLY A 295 12.64 -25.24 -1.88
C GLY A 295 11.13 -25.45 -1.74
N THR A 296 10.65 -26.65 -2.11
CA THR A 296 9.26 -27.06 -1.98
C THR A 296 8.82 -27.13 -0.51
N ASP A 297 9.64 -27.73 0.39
CA ASP A 297 9.36 -27.76 1.84
C ASP A 297 9.25 -26.36 2.45
N ASN A 298 10.17 -25.46 2.11
CA ASN A 298 10.09 -24.07 2.56
C ASN A 298 8.81 -23.38 2.07
N ALA A 299 8.40 -23.59 0.82
CA ALA A 299 7.17 -23.02 0.28
C ALA A 299 5.92 -23.56 0.99
N VAL A 300 5.84 -24.87 1.20
CA VAL A 300 4.72 -25.52 1.92
C VAL A 300 4.62 -25.00 3.35
N ARG A 301 5.73 -24.95 4.09
CA ARG A 301 5.73 -24.46 5.48
C ARG A 301 5.25 -23.02 5.56
N ARG A 302 5.67 -22.17 4.63
CA ARG A 302 5.21 -20.79 4.57
C ARG A 302 3.71 -20.70 4.30
N PHE A 303 3.22 -21.43 3.32
CA PHE A 303 1.79 -21.52 3.03
C PHE A 303 1.00 -21.96 4.26
N GLN A 304 1.45 -23.03 4.93
CA GLN A 304 0.81 -23.51 6.14
C GLN A 304 0.89 -22.50 7.30
N ALA A 305 2.03 -21.83 7.47
CA ALA A 305 2.18 -20.79 8.49
C ALA A 305 1.22 -19.63 8.25
N ASP A 306 1.05 -19.23 6.99
CA ASP A 306 0.19 -18.13 6.59
C ASP A 306 -1.30 -18.48 6.70
N VAL A 307 -1.67 -19.75 6.51
CA VAL A 307 -3.08 -20.17 6.42
C VAL A 307 -3.60 -20.87 7.69
N PHE A 308 -2.73 -21.60 8.39
CA PHE A 308 -3.07 -22.38 9.58
C PHE A 308 -2.33 -21.92 10.85
N GLY A 309 -1.40 -20.97 10.71
CA GLY A 309 -0.55 -20.48 11.79
C GLY A 309 0.79 -21.22 11.90
N GLN A 310 1.79 -20.51 12.44
CA GLN A 310 3.19 -20.97 12.49
C GLN A 310 3.37 -22.35 13.17
N SER A 311 2.53 -22.67 14.16
CA SER A 311 2.60 -23.94 14.89
C SER A 311 2.13 -25.15 14.08
N GLN A 312 1.38 -24.95 12.99
CA GLN A 312 0.89 -26.01 12.10
C GLN A 312 1.73 -26.14 10.82
N ALA A 313 2.81 -25.37 10.68
CA ALA A 313 3.70 -25.37 9.51
C ALA A 313 4.69 -26.56 9.52
N ASP A 314 4.15 -27.77 9.35
CA ASP A 314 4.90 -29.02 9.48
C ASP A 314 5.59 -29.51 8.19
N GLY A 315 5.33 -28.87 7.05
CA GLY A 315 5.90 -29.20 5.75
C GLY A 315 5.26 -30.42 5.07
N LYS A 316 4.14 -30.92 5.62
CA LYS A 316 3.43 -32.11 5.13
C LYS A 316 2.14 -31.71 4.42
N VAL A 317 1.93 -32.24 3.22
CA VAL A 317 0.73 -31.92 2.43
C VAL A 317 -0.19 -33.12 2.40
N GLY A 318 -1.12 -33.14 3.35
CA GLY A 318 -2.28 -34.04 3.32
C GLY A 318 -3.53 -33.34 2.78
N THR A 319 -4.67 -34.01 2.88
CA THR A 319 -5.97 -33.56 2.34
C THR A 319 -6.38 -32.15 2.78
N LYS A 320 -6.12 -31.77 4.05
CA LYS A 320 -6.43 -30.43 4.57
C LYS A 320 -5.64 -29.33 3.86
N THR A 321 -4.31 -29.49 3.77
CA THR A 321 -3.42 -28.53 3.09
C THR A 321 -3.76 -28.49 1.60
N TRP A 322 -4.01 -29.64 0.99
CA TRP A 322 -4.38 -29.76 -0.41
C TRP A 322 -5.69 -29.04 -0.74
N ALA A 323 -6.77 -29.32 0.00
CA ALA A 323 -8.05 -28.67 -0.19
C ALA A 323 -7.91 -27.13 -0.11
N LYS A 324 -7.14 -26.65 0.86
CA LYS A 324 -6.96 -25.21 1.05
C LYS A 324 -6.16 -24.55 -0.08
N LEU A 325 -5.16 -25.23 -0.67
CA LEU A 325 -4.42 -24.72 -1.84
C LEU A 325 -5.36 -24.36 -2.99
N TRP A 326 -6.42 -25.14 -3.18
CA TRP A 326 -7.35 -24.97 -4.30
C TRP A 326 -8.57 -24.12 -3.99
N GLY A 327 -8.69 -23.61 -2.77
CA GLY A 327 -9.69 -22.64 -2.34
C GLY A 327 -11.04 -23.23 -1.94
N GLU A 328 -11.86 -22.37 -1.35
CA GLU A 328 -13.22 -22.65 -0.85
C GLU A 328 -14.21 -21.69 -1.54
N ASP A 329 -15.48 -22.06 -1.65
CA ASP A 329 -16.48 -21.21 -2.31
C ASP A 329 -16.56 -19.84 -1.61
N GLY A 330 -16.35 -18.75 -2.37
CA GLY A 330 -16.47 -17.38 -1.88
C GLY A 330 -17.93 -16.90 -1.87
N VAL A 331 -18.22 -15.87 -1.07
CA VAL A 331 -19.55 -15.25 -1.00
C VAL A 331 -19.84 -14.50 -2.31
N VAL A 332 -20.64 -15.11 -3.18
CA VAL A 332 -21.26 -14.42 -4.32
C VAL A 332 -22.53 -13.74 -3.79
N SER A 333 -22.49 -12.43 -3.56
CA SER A 333 -23.72 -11.66 -3.35
C SER A 333 -24.38 -11.45 -4.71
N THR A 334 -25.37 -12.30 -5.02
CA THR A 334 -26.20 -12.18 -6.22
C THR A 334 -27.17 -11.01 -6.06
N GLY A 335 -26.72 -9.81 -6.41
CA GLY A 335 -27.65 -8.70 -6.70
C GLY A 335 -28.49 -9.07 -7.92
N GLN A 336 -29.83 -9.00 -7.79
CA GLN A 336 -30.75 -9.18 -8.92
C GLN A 336 -30.52 -8.07 -9.95
N GLY A 337 -30.16 -8.44 -11.18
CA GLY A 337 -29.96 -7.52 -12.30
C GLY A 337 -30.93 -7.80 -13.44
N GLN A 338 -31.65 -6.76 -13.85
CA GLN A 338 -32.21 -6.56 -15.19
C GLN A 338 -31.09 -6.48 -16.24
N ALA A 339 -31.44 -6.55 -17.53
CA ALA A 339 -30.50 -6.43 -18.65
C ALA A 339 -29.65 -5.13 -18.55
N GLY A 340 -28.32 -5.27 -18.43
CA GLY A 340 -27.39 -4.15 -18.24
C GLY A 340 -26.07 -4.29 -19.01
N LYS A 341 -25.15 -3.33 -18.87
CA LYS A 341 -23.81 -3.39 -19.48
C LYS A 341 -22.84 -4.33 -18.75
N THR A 342 -21.71 -4.61 -19.39
CA THR A 342 -20.59 -5.38 -18.86
C THR A 342 -19.45 -4.44 -18.45
N TYR A 343 -19.04 -4.46 -17.18
CA TYR A 343 -18.05 -3.54 -16.61
C TYR A 343 -17.39 -4.14 -15.34
N LEU A 344 -16.33 -3.51 -14.83
CA LEU A 344 -15.79 -3.81 -13.51
C LEU A 344 -16.28 -2.83 -12.46
N ARG A 345 -16.56 -3.31 -11.26
CA ARG A 345 -16.92 -2.48 -10.12
C ARG A 345 -15.99 -2.75 -8.96
N LEU A 346 -15.44 -1.69 -8.37
CA LEU A 346 -14.63 -1.80 -7.16
C LEU A 346 -15.37 -1.17 -5.99
N THR A 347 -15.60 -1.94 -4.93
CA THR A 347 -16.29 -1.48 -3.72
C THR A 347 -15.47 -1.75 -2.46
N LYS A 348 -15.74 -0.96 -1.42
CA LYS A 348 -15.14 -1.16 -0.10
C LYS A 348 -15.97 -2.17 0.69
N THR A 349 -15.31 -3.18 1.26
CA THR A 349 -15.94 -4.04 2.28
C THR A 349 -15.66 -3.51 3.69
N ASN A 350 -16.36 -4.04 4.69
CA ASN A 350 -16.10 -3.73 6.08
C ASN A 350 -15.12 -4.71 6.75
N ARG A 351 -14.25 -5.34 5.94
CA ARG A 351 -13.25 -6.31 6.39
C ARG A 351 -11.85 -5.72 6.22
N LYS A 352 -10.94 -6.05 7.13
CA LYS A 352 -9.51 -5.78 7.04
C LYS A 352 -8.73 -7.08 7.00
N ASP A 353 -7.71 -7.10 6.17
CA ASP A 353 -6.75 -8.18 6.13
C ASP A 353 -5.78 -8.11 7.32
N ARG A 354 -4.91 -9.12 7.43
CA ARG A 354 -3.93 -9.23 8.50
C ARG A 354 -2.92 -8.07 8.58
N PHE A 355 -2.84 -7.26 7.52
CA PHE A 355 -1.91 -6.15 7.42
C PHE A 355 -2.56 -4.79 7.70
N GLY A 356 -3.85 -4.78 8.02
CA GLY A 356 -4.62 -3.58 8.31
C GLY A 356 -5.12 -2.84 7.08
N CYS A 357 -5.02 -3.45 5.89
CA CYS A 357 -5.68 -2.94 4.70
C CYS A 357 -7.14 -3.42 4.65
N TYR A 358 -8.07 -2.52 4.37
CA TYR A 358 -9.42 -2.88 3.96
C TYR A 358 -9.36 -3.80 2.74
N VAL A 359 -10.09 -4.91 2.84
CA VAL A 359 -10.37 -5.80 1.73
C VAL A 359 -11.39 -5.10 0.84
N LEU A 360 -11.04 -4.94 -0.42
CA LEU A 360 -11.90 -4.34 -1.44
C LEU A 360 -12.40 -5.45 -2.37
N LEU A 361 -13.59 -5.28 -2.92
CA LEU A 361 -14.19 -6.25 -3.82
C LEU A 361 -14.17 -5.69 -5.25
N LEU A 362 -13.38 -6.32 -6.12
CA LEU A 362 -13.38 -6.09 -7.55
C LEU A 362 -14.32 -7.10 -8.21
N GLU A 363 -15.49 -6.64 -8.64
CA GLU A 363 -16.54 -7.44 -9.23
C GLU A 363 -16.53 -7.34 -10.75
N TYR A 364 -16.65 -8.48 -11.41
CA TYR A 364 -16.94 -8.57 -12.82
C TYR A 364 -18.45 -8.59 -13.02
N ILE A 365 -19.01 -7.47 -13.50
CA ILE A 365 -20.42 -7.36 -13.83
C ILE A 365 -20.59 -7.71 -15.30
N LYS A 366 -21.42 -8.73 -15.59
CA LYS A 366 -21.78 -9.14 -16.94
C LYS A 366 -23.28 -9.01 -17.11
N ASN A 367 -23.69 -8.27 -18.12
CA ASN A 367 -25.10 -8.01 -18.42
C ASN A 367 -25.91 -7.50 -17.22
N GLY A 368 -25.31 -6.64 -16.38
CA GLY A 368 -25.94 -6.11 -15.17
C GLY A 368 -25.92 -7.03 -13.94
N GLN A 369 -25.34 -8.23 -14.03
CA GLN A 369 -25.25 -9.19 -12.93
C GLN A 369 -23.81 -9.43 -12.49
N VAL A 370 -23.58 -9.56 -11.19
CA VAL A 370 -22.27 -9.99 -10.66
C VAL A 370 -21.99 -11.41 -11.14
N LYS A 371 -21.05 -11.55 -12.07
CA LYS A 371 -20.66 -12.85 -12.63
C LYS A 371 -19.57 -13.50 -11.80
N ASP A 372 -18.67 -12.68 -11.28
CA ASP A 372 -17.47 -13.12 -10.57
C ASP A 372 -16.89 -11.98 -9.72
N SER A 373 -15.99 -12.29 -8.80
CA SER A 373 -15.31 -11.28 -7.98
C SER A 373 -13.90 -11.71 -7.55
N LEU A 374 -13.13 -10.71 -7.15
CA LEU A 374 -11.79 -10.81 -6.58
C LEU A 374 -11.67 -9.92 -5.35
N GLU A 375 -11.01 -10.43 -4.31
CA GLU A 375 -10.56 -9.61 -3.21
C GLU A 375 -9.24 -8.93 -3.59
N VAL A 376 -9.18 -7.62 -3.37
CA VAL A 376 -8.03 -6.77 -3.72
C VAL A 376 -7.79 -5.75 -2.61
N CYS A 377 -6.66 -5.05 -2.65
CA CYS A 377 -6.43 -3.87 -1.81
C CYS A 377 -6.16 -2.63 -2.65
N SER A 378 -6.27 -1.47 -2.03
CA SER A 378 -5.78 -0.22 -2.58
C SER A 378 -5.36 0.71 -1.45
N GLY A 379 -4.28 1.44 -1.66
CA GLY A 379 -3.63 2.27 -0.64
C GLY A 379 -2.80 1.45 0.36
N GLN A 380 -2.07 2.17 1.20
CA GLN A 380 -1.25 1.59 2.26
C GLN A 380 -2.03 1.41 3.57
N PRO A 381 -1.61 0.48 4.46
CA PRO A 381 -2.12 0.40 5.81
C PRO A 381 -2.10 1.77 6.47
N ASN A 382 -3.16 2.09 7.22
CA ASN A 382 -3.29 3.38 7.93
C ASN A 382 -3.27 4.63 7.02
N ARG A 383 -3.45 4.48 5.70
CA ARG A 383 -3.65 5.58 4.75
C ARG A 383 -4.91 5.38 3.89
N GLN A 384 -5.83 4.50 4.27
CA GLN A 384 -7.03 4.19 3.49
C GLN A 384 -8.19 5.16 3.71
N PHE A 385 -7.98 6.42 3.34
CA PHE A 385 -9.04 7.41 3.20
C PHE A 385 -9.65 7.30 1.81
N PHE A 386 -10.93 6.96 1.76
CA PHE A 386 -11.66 6.81 0.51
C PHE A 386 -12.24 8.17 0.15
N ARG A 387 -11.82 8.75 -0.97
CA ARG A 387 -12.11 10.14 -1.36
C ARG A 387 -12.68 10.22 -2.77
N ALA A 388 -13.37 11.31 -3.08
CA ALA A 388 -13.72 11.67 -4.44
C ALA A 388 -12.51 12.23 -5.21
N GLY A 389 -12.57 12.26 -6.54
CA GLY A 389 -11.46 12.70 -7.41
C GLY A 389 -10.84 14.04 -7.04
N SER A 390 -11.66 15.04 -6.72
CA SER A 390 -11.23 16.40 -6.36
C SER A 390 -10.53 16.50 -5.00
N GLN A 391 -10.77 15.53 -4.11
CA GLN A 391 -10.19 15.48 -2.77
C GLN A 391 -8.97 14.55 -2.69
N SER A 392 -8.74 13.73 -3.72
CA SER A 392 -7.61 12.81 -3.76
C SER A 392 -6.38 13.48 -4.35
N VAL A 393 -5.26 13.34 -3.65
CA VAL A 393 -3.98 13.99 -3.97
C VAL A 393 -2.91 12.95 -4.32
N SER A 394 -2.01 13.33 -5.22
CA SER A 394 -0.85 12.50 -5.58
C SER A 394 0.03 12.27 -4.35
N GLY A 395 0.69 11.12 -4.27
CA GLY A 395 1.54 10.76 -3.13
C GLY A 395 0.80 10.50 -1.81
N SER A 396 -0.52 10.64 -1.67
CA SER A 396 -1.17 10.38 -0.36
C SER A 396 -1.09 8.94 0.12
N MET A 397 -0.70 8.00 -0.76
CA MET A 397 -0.75 6.55 -0.52
C MET A 397 -2.17 6.04 -0.21
N GLU A 398 -3.19 6.87 -0.42
CA GLU A 398 -4.59 6.52 -0.29
C GLU A 398 -5.06 5.65 -1.47
N PRO A 399 -6.18 4.93 -1.30
CA PRO A 399 -6.90 4.32 -2.40
C PRO A 399 -7.12 5.29 -3.55
N LEU A 400 -7.18 4.76 -4.78
CA LEU A 400 -7.67 5.53 -5.92
C LEU A 400 -9.04 6.16 -5.62
N PRO A 401 -9.29 7.40 -6.11
CA PRO A 401 -10.54 8.08 -5.83
C PRO A 401 -11.77 7.42 -6.47
N GLU A 402 -12.92 7.68 -5.85
CA GLU A 402 -14.23 7.34 -6.38
C GLU A 402 -14.42 7.98 -7.76
N GLY A 403 -14.99 7.22 -8.69
CA GLY A 403 -15.28 7.67 -10.03
C GLY A 403 -15.21 6.57 -11.08
N GLN A 404 -15.34 6.98 -12.34
CA GLN A 404 -15.16 6.12 -13.49
C GLN A 404 -13.70 6.17 -13.94
N TRP A 405 -13.17 4.98 -14.23
CA TRP A 405 -11.83 4.75 -14.73
C TRP A 405 -11.88 3.94 -16.03
N TYR A 406 -10.84 4.09 -16.83
CA TYR A 406 -10.60 3.33 -18.05
C TYR A 406 -9.46 2.35 -17.85
N ILE A 407 -9.64 1.09 -18.21
CA ILE A 407 -8.63 0.04 -18.12
C ILE A 407 -7.82 -0.03 -19.42
N ASN A 408 -6.52 0.26 -19.38
CA ASN A 408 -5.65 0.18 -20.56
C ASN A 408 -5.15 -1.26 -20.81
N ASN A 409 -4.30 -1.43 -21.82
CA ASN A 409 -3.74 -2.73 -22.16
C ASN A 409 -2.78 -3.25 -21.08
N ILE A 410 -2.72 -4.57 -20.96
CA ILE A 410 -1.85 -5.26 -20.01
C ILE A 410 -0.39 -5.15 -20.48
N ASN A 411 0.48 -4.73 -19.57
CA ASN A 411 1.92 -4.66 -19.73
C ASN A 411 2.59 -5.85 -19.05
N TRP A 412 3.57 -6.46 -19.73
CA TRP A 412 4.31 -7.63 -19.24
C TRP A 412 5.80 -7.31 -19.13
N ALA A 413 6.43 -7.72 -18.03
CA ALA A 413 7.86 -7.47 -17.80
C ALA A 413 8.78 -8.37 -18.65
N ASP A 414 8.36 -9.60 -18.99
CA ASP A 414 9.19 -10.60 -19.70
C ASP A 414 8.55 -11.21 -20.95
N GLY A 415 7.37 -10.70 -21.33
CA GLY A 415 6.54 -11.22 -22.41
C GLY A 415 5.18 -11.72 -21.95
N LYS A 416 4.26 -11.87 -22.92
CA LYS A 416 2.85 -12.18 -22.68
C LYS A 416 2.68 -13.44 -21.83
N ASP A 417 1.84 -13.35 -20.80
CA ASP A 417 1.47 -14.45 -19.89
C ASP A 417 2.64 -15.06 -19.09
N LYS A 418 3.76 -14.34 -18.98
CA LYS A 418 4.87 -14.71 -18.10
C LYS A 418 4.80 -13.91 -16.80
N TYR A 419 4.57 -14.61 -15.69
CA TYR A 419 4.35 -14.03 -14.37
C TYR A 419 5.57 -14.17 -13.43
N GLY A 420 6.79 -14.26 -13.98
CA GLY A 420 8.04 -14.29 -13.23
C GLY A 420 9.20 -14.90 -14.02
N PRO A 421 10.45 -14.88 -13.49
CA PRO A 421 10.87 -14.15 -12.29
C PRO A 421 11.17 -12.65 -12.56
N VAL A 422 11.18 -12.24 -13.82
CA VAL A 422 11.45 -10.85 -14.22
C VAL A 422 10.24 -9.98 -13.88
N VAL A 423 10.50 -8.83 -13.25
CA VAL A 423 9.49 -7.90 -12.74
C VAL A 423 9.84 -6.46 -13.09
N PHE A 424 8.85 -5.58 -13.17
CA PHE A 424 9.07 -4.15 -13.42
C PHE A 424 9.91 -3.52 -12.29
N ASN A 425 9.47 -3.71 -11.05
CA ASN A 425 10.18 -3.32 -9.83
C ASN A 425 9.57 -4.05 -8.62
N ASN A 426 10.14 -3.83 -7.44
CA ASN A 426 9.58 -4.32 -6.19
C ASN A 426 8.24 -3.60 -5.94
N GLY A 427 7.15 -4.36 -5.79
CA GLY A 427 5.80 -3.84 -5.59
C GLY A 427 4.84 -4.08 -6.76
N LEU A 428 5.26 -3.82 -8.02
CA LEU A 428 4.41 -4.05 -9.21
C LEU A 428 4.42 -5.50 -9.70
N GLY A 429 5.55 -6.18 -9.51
CA GLY A 429 5.70 -7.55 -10.00
C GLY A 429 5.83 -7.64 -11.54
N PRO A 430 5.46 -8.78 -12.13
CA PRO A 430 5.76 -9.14 -13.52
C PRO A 430 4.75 -8.60 -14.53
N VAL A 431 3.63 -8.05 -14.06
CA VAL A 431 2.49 -7.66 -14.89
C VAL A 431 1.77 -6.48 -14.27
N SER A 432 1.34 -5.55 -15.10
CA SER A 432 0.58 -4.37 -14.69
C SER A 432 -0.45 -3.99 -15.75
N THR A 433 -1.57 -3.40 -15.35
CA THR A 433 -2.63 -2.90 -16.24
C THR A 433 -2.92 -1.45 -15.89
N PRO A 434 -2.38 -0.46 -16.62
CA PRO A 434 -2.58 0.95 -16.32
C PRO A 434 -4.05 1.34 -16.40
N ILE A 435 -4.50 2.27 -15.54
CA ILE A 435 -5.86 2.80 -15.57
C ILE A 435 -5.86 4.34 -15.64
N GLY A 436 -6.84 4.90 -16.35
CA GLY A 436 -6.98 6.35 -16.52
C GLY A 436 -8.28 6.87 -15.91
N TYR A 437 -8.23 7.95 -15.14
CA TYR A 437 -9.43 8.56 -14.56
C TYR A 437 -10.26 9.26 -15.64
N LYS A 438 -11.57 8.96 -15.70
CA LYS A 438 -12.52 9.58 -16.63
C LYS A 438 -13.35 10.69 -15.97
N GLY A 439 -13.66 10.57 -14.68
CA GLY A 439 -14.47 11.55 -13.96
C GLY A 439 -15.30 10.91 -12.83
N PRO A 440 -16.14 11.70 -12.13
CA PRO A 440 -16.45 13.10 -12.40
C PRO A 440 -15.31 14.04 -12.01
N ASN A 441 -15.30 15.25 -12.58
CA ASN A 441 -14.27 16.26 -12.37
C ASN A 441 -12.86 15.77 -12.75
N SER A 442 -11.84 16.51 -12.34
CA SER A 442 -10.45 16.07 -12.42
C SER A 442 -10.00 15.41 -11.11
N THR A 443 -8.92 14.65 -11.20
CA THR A 443 -8.16 14.21 -10.04
C THR A 443 -6.69 14.57 -10.23
N ARG A 444 -5.96 14.76 -9.13
CA ARG A 444 -4.50 14.98 -9.15
C ARG A 444 -3.72 13.67 -9.21
N ARG A 445 -4.40 12.52 -9.19
CA ARG A 445 -3.81 11.19 -9.22
C ARG A 445 -3.37 10.81 -10.64
N SER A 446 -2.19 10.22 -10.75
CA SER A 446 -1.62 9.71 -12.01
C SER A 446 -0.90 8.39 -11.76
N ALA A 447 -0.48 7.71 -12.83
CA ALA A 447 0.25 6.45 -12.78
C ALA A 447 -0.42 5.35 -11.91
N ILE A 448 -1.75 5.31 -11.92
CA ILE A 448 -2.52 4.29 -11.21
C ILE A 448 -2.68 3.07 -12.12
N GLU A 449 -2.48 1.88 -11.55
CA GLU A 449 -2.54 0.63 -12.29
C GLU A 449 -3.28 -0.46 -11.50
N ILE A 450 -3.61 -1.55 -12.16
CA ILE A 450 -4.00 -2.82 -11.54
C ILE A 450 -2.82 -3.77 -11.69
N HIS A 451 -2.23 -4.20 -10.59
CA HIS A 451 -1.06 -5.06 -10.61
C HIS A 451 -1.13 -6.09 -9.48
N ILE A 452 -0.24 -7.08 -9.51
CA ILE A 452 -0.07 -7.99 -8.39
C ILE A 452 0.62 -7.21 -7.27
N ASP A 453 0.08 -7.22 -6.05
CA ASP A 453 0.78 -6.66 -4.88
C ASP A 453 1.99 -7.54 -4.56
N TRP A 454 3.10 -7.27 -5.25
CA TRP A 454 4.29 -8.10 -5.21
C TRP A 454 4.98 -8.08 -3.84
N ASN A 455 4.61 -7.10 -3.00
CA ASN A 455 5.01 -7.03 -1.59
C ASN A 455 4.36 -8.16 -0.76
N ARG A 456 3.23 -8.72 -1.21
CA ARG A 456 2.58 -9.90 -0.60
C ARG A 456 3.11 -11.21 -1.16
N VAL A 457 3.43 -11.24 -2.45
CA VAL A 457 3.68 -12.50 -3.20
C VAL A 457 5.10 -13.02 -3.03
N THR A 458 6.11 -12.19 -2.76
CA THR A 458 7.49 -12.70 -2.79
C THR A 458 7.95 -13.35 -1.50
N SER A 459 8.52 -14.56 -1.65
CA SER A 459 9.22 -15.25 -0.58
C SER A 459 10.53 -14.58 -0.13
N ALA A 460 11.10 -13.73 -0.97
CA ALA A 460 12.33 -12.98 -0.72
C ALA A 460 12.09 -11.55 -0.18
N GLY A 461 10.83 -11.12 -0.04
CA GLY A 461 10.46 -9.76 0.32
C GLY A 461 10.23 -9.62 1.82
N ASN A 462 10.89 -8.63 2.41
CA ASN A 462 10.64 -8.14 3.76
C ASN A 462 9.12 -7.92 3.97
N PRO A 463 8.41 -8.70 4.83
CA PRO A 463 6.95 -8.72 4.94
C PRO A 463 6.30 -7.45 5.53
N ASN A 464 6.92 -6.27 5.34
CA ASN A 464 6.65 -5.06 6.11
C ASN A 464 6.02 -3.91 5.30
N SER A 465 5.60 -4.10 4.04
CA SER A 465 4.86 -3.04 3.28
C SER A 465 3.80 -3.55 2.29
N PRO A 466 2.87 -4.42 2.70
CA PRO A 466 1.71 -4.78 1.89
C PRO A 466 0.82 -3.55 1.64
N GLY A 467 0.05 -3.59 0.56
CA GLY A 467 -0.70 -2.44 0.06
C GLY A 467 -0.02 -1.80 -1.14
N THR A 468 -0.75 -0.91 -1.78
CA THR A 468 -0.29 -0.19 -2.97
C THR A 468 -0.13 1.28 -2.65
N ALA A 469 0.56 2.03 -3.50
CA ALA A 469 0.53 3.48 -3.40
C ALA A 469 -0.82 4.09 -3.86
N GLY A 470 -1.86 3.28 -4.05
CA GLY A 470 -3.17 3.69 -4.55
C GLY A 470 -3.61 2.98 -5.82
N CYS A 471 -2.74 2.16 -6.40
CA CYS A 471 -3.10 1.14 -7.39
C CYS A 471 -4.11 0.13 -6.83
N ILE A 472 -4.69 -0.70 -7.69
CA ILE A 472 -5.44 -1.88 -7.27
C ILE A 472 -4.45 -3.04 -7.18
N GLY A 473 -4.19 -3.50 -5.96
CA GLY A 473 -3.27 -4.60 -5.67
C GLY A 473 -4.04 -5.92 -5.58
N ILE A 474 -3.89 -6.76 -6.59
CA ILE A 474 -4.37 -8.15 -6.60
C ILE A 474 -3.39 -9.02 -5.80
N TYR A 475 -3.89 -9.88 -4.92
CA TYR A 475 -3.04 -10.50 -3.90
C TYR A 475 -2.07 -11.56 -4.40
N ASN A 476 -2.35 -12.21 -5.53
CA ASN A 476 -1.51 -13.30 -6.04
C ASN A 476 -1.64 -13.45 -7.56
N ILE A 477 -0.76 -14.27 -8.15
CA ILE A 477 -0.72 -14.52 -9.60
C ILE A 477 -2.00 -15.24 -10.06
N ALA A 478 -2.56 -16.15 -9.27
CA ALA A 478 -3.78 -16.87 -9.64
C ALA A 478 -4.98 -15.92 -9.83
N ASP A 479 -5.19 -15.00 -8.90
CA ASP A 479 -6.25 -14.00 -8.97
C ASP A 479 -6.00 -13.01 -10.12
N TYR A 480 -4.75 -12.69 -10.42
CA TYR A 480 -4.43 -11.84 -11.57
C TYR A 480 -4.69 -12.57 -12.89
N LYS A 481 -4.36 -13.86 -13.00
CA LYS A 481 -4.72 -14.69 -14.17
C LYS A 481 -6.24 -14.70 -14.38
N LYS A 482 -7.02 -14.76 -13.29
CA LYS A 482 -8.49 -14.64 -13.32
C LYS A 482 -8.94 -13.28 -13.84
N PHE A 483 -8.37 -12.18 -13.34
CA PHE A 483 -8.62 -10.84 -13.88
C PHE A 483 -8.29 -10.73 -15.38
N VAL A 484 -7.16 -11.29 -15.83
CA VAL A 484 -6.77 -11.33 -17.25
C VAL A 484 -7.78 -12.13 -18.07
N SER A 485 -8.34 -13.22 -17.51
CA SER A 485 -9.38 -13.99 -18.19
C SER A 485 -10.66 -13.17 -18.41
N TRP A 486 -11.07 -12.34 -17.45
CA TRP A 486 -12.20 -11.42 -17.60
C TRP A 486 -11.97 -10.44 -18.75
N LEU A 487 -10.78 -9.81 -18.80
CA LEU A 487 -10.43 -8.85 -19.85
C LEU A 487 -10.33 -9.45 -21.27
N ARG A 488 -10.18 -10.78 -21.38
CA ARG A 488 -10.03 -11.49 -22.66
C ARG A 488 -11.29 -12.23 -23.09
N GLU A 489 -12.26 -12.42 -22.20
CA GLU A 489 -13.47 -13.19 -22.47
C GLU A 489 -14.19 -12.61 -23.70
N ASN A 490 -14.37 -13.41 -24.75
CA ASN A 490 -15.06 -13.08 -26.01
C ASN A 490 -14.49 -11.88 -26.79
N GLU A 491 -13.17 -11.65 -26.76
CA GLU A 491 -12.54 -10.50 -27.44
C GLU A 491 -13.23 -9.17 -27.10
N ASN A 492 -13.62 -8.94 -25.84
CA ASN A 492 -14.57 -7.87 -25.51
C ASN A 492 -13.86 -6.52 -25.26
N PRO A 493 -13.64 -5.65 -26.29
CA PRO A 493 -13.03 -4.34 -26.10
C PRO A 493 -13.90 -3.41 -25.25
N GLU A 494 -15.13 -3.79 -24.91
CA GLU A 494 -16.06 -3.01 -24.09
C GLU A 494 -15.81 -3.16 -22.58
N LEU A 495 -15.15 -4.23 -22.10
CA LEU A 495 -14.78 -4.39 -20.68
C LEU A 495 -13.56 -3.52 -20.34
N ARG A 496 -13.76 -2.20 -20.45
CA ARG A 496 -12.73 -1.19 -20.19
C ARG A 496 -13.18 -0.15 -19.18
N ASP A 497 -14.45 -0.16 -18.80
CA ASP A 497 -14.95 0.69 -17.74
C ASP A 497 -14.78 0.01 -16.38
N LEU A 498 -14.16 0.74 -15.46
CA LEU A 498 -14.04 0.43 -14.05
C LEU A 498 -14.76 1.51 -13.25
N TYR A 499 -15.78 1.12 -12.49
CA TYR A 499 -16.51 2.01 -11.59
C TYR A 499 -16.02 1.79 -10.17
N VAL A 500 -15.32 2.78 -9.63
CA VAL A 500 -14.84 2.78 -8.26
C VAL A 500 -15.90 3.47 -7.42
N ASN A 501 -16.55 2.72 -6.53
CA ASN A 501 -17.66 3.20 -5.71
C ASN A 501 -17.36 2.97 -4.23
N TRP A 502 -17.08 4.06 -3.53
CA TRP A 502 -16.80 4.11 -2.10
C TRP A 502 -18.04 4.47 -1.27
N GLY A 503 -19.18 4.75 -1.92
CA GLY A 503 -20.40 5.20 -1.29
C GLY A 503 -20.41 6.70 -0.99
N LEU A 504 -19.57 7.49 -1.65
CA LEU A 504 -19.49 8.95 -1.47
C LEU A 504 -20.51 9.71 -2.34
N GLY A 505 -21.22 9.01 -3.23
CA GLY A 505 -22.29 9.56 -4.06
C GLY A 505 -21.82 10.30 -5.32
N THR A 506 -20.53 10.22 -5.64
CA THR A 506 -19.91 10.84 -6.83
C THR A 506 -19.64 9.85 -7.96
N CYS A 507 -19.63 8.54 -7.69
CA CYS A 507 -19.46 7.52 -8.72
C CYS A 507 -20.57 7.63 -9.79
N PRO A 508 -20.22 7.83 -11.08
CA PRO A 508 -21.21 7.83 -12.16
C PRO A 508 -21.92 6.49 -12.22
N GLN A 509 -23.18 6.50 -12.64
CA GLN A 509 -23.90 5.27 -12.93
C GLN A 509 -23.37 4.67 -14.24
N PRO A 510 -23.26 3.33 -14.33
CA PRO A 510 -22.99 2.66 -15.59
C PRO A 510 -24.12 2.96 -16.58
N GLN A 511 -23.88 3.88 -17.52
CA GLN A 511 -24.77 4.17 -18.65
C GLN A 511 -24.67 3.07 -19.68
#